data_AF-A0A3D4YLK8-F1
#
_entry.id   AF-A0A3D4YLK8-F1
#
_cell.length_a   1.000
_cell.length_b   1.000
_cell.length_c   1.000
_cell.angle_alpha   90.00
_cell.angle_beta   90.00
_cell.angle_gamma   90.00
#
_symmetry.space_group_name_H-M   'P 1'
#
loop_
_entity.id
_entity.type
_entity.pdbx_description
1 polymer ?
#
loop_
_entity_poly.entity_id
_entity_poly.type
_entity_poly.pdbx_seq_one_letter_code
_entity_poly.pdbx_strand_id
1 'polypeptide(L)'
;MDYSRFNYVAQPEDNIALADIVPGIGPYDKYAIMWGYTPISGAHSSDEERPTLDQWARVQDTVPWYRFSDNNEGGYGTLNEAVGDADPVKSTGLGFKNLRRVVTYISSAATRPGEDNDDLREIYDRTVGQWATEAGHVATVVGGESVQYKSGSQPGAVYTPLSRARQQEAMRFINENVFQTPSYLIQPAIARRIEAGGMITRITNAQGRVLTSLLNDGRLNRLIENEALASNRVDAYSLASMLSDL
;
A
#
# COMPACT_ATOMS: atom_id res chain seq x y z
N MET A 1 9.05 3.74 4.61
CA MET A 1 8.33 4.61 5.56
C MET A 1 6.91 4.72 5.05
N ASP A 2 5.92 4.25 5.80
CA ASP A 2 4.52 4.40 5.37
C ASP A 2 3.92 5.68 5.94
N TYR A 3 3.48 6.59 5.07
CA TYR A 3 2.55 7.63 5.48
C TYR A 3 1.18 7.00 5.70
N SER A 4 0.88 6.55 6.92
CA SER A 4 -0.38 5.88 7.24
C SER A 4 -1.17 6.62 8.29
N ARG A 5 -2.45 6.90 7.99
CA ARG A 5 -3.36 7.60 8.90
C ARG A 5 -3.93 6.72 10.01
N PHE A 6 -4.00 5.41 9.78
CA PHE A 6 -4.45 4.42 10.77
C PHE A 6 -3.76 3.09 10.51
N ASN A 7 -3.52 2.31 11.57
CA ASN A 7 -3.10 0.92 11.41
C ASN A 7 -4.32 0.06 11.02
N TYR A 8 -4.47 -0.27 9.74
CA TYR A 8 -5.54 -1.15 9.26
C TYR A 8 -5.19 -2.65 9.33
N VAL A 9 -3.95 -3.00 9.68
CA VAL A 9 -3.47 -4.39 9.74
C VAL A 9 -3.76 -5.03 11.09
N ALA A 10 -3.61 -4.28 12.17
CA ALA A 10 -3.87 -4.74 13.54
C ALA A 10 -5.28 -5.33 13.67
N GLN A 11 -5.38 -6.48 14.30
CA GLN A 11 -6.64 -7.17 14.56
C GLN A 11 -7.02 -7.05 16.04
N PRO A 12 -8.31 -7.13 16.40
CA PRO A 12 -8.75 -7.10 17.80
C PRO A 12 -8.03 -8.14 18.67
N GLU A 13 -7.71 -9.30 18.11
CA GLU A 13 -7.05 -10.40 18.81
C GLU A 13 -5.58 -10.11 19.15
N ASP A 14 -4.97 -9.09 18.53
CA ASP A 14 -3.59 -8.67 18.82
C ASP A 14 -3.48 -7.88 20.13
N ASN A 15 -4.61 -7.43 20.69
CA ASN A 15 -4.69 -6.68 21.96
C ASN A 15 -3.75 -5.45 22.02
N ILE A 16 -3.53 -4.79 20.89
CA ILE A 16 -2.72 -3.57 20.80
C ILE A 16 -3.51 -2.40 21.43
N ALA A 17 -2.85 -1.60 22.27
CA ALA A 17 -3.49 -0.45 22.88
C ALA A 17 -3.91 0.57 21.81
N LEU A 18 -5.05 1.25 22.01
CA LEU A 18 -5.56 2.26 21.07
C LEU A 18 -4.51 3.35 20.76
N ALA A 19 -3.74 3.77 21.77
CA ALA A 19 -2.68 4.76 21.61
C ALA A 19 -1.57 4.32 20.64
N ASP A 20 -1.36 3.00 20.49
CA ASP A 20 -0.30 2.42 19.66
C ASP A 20 -0.75 2.13 18.22
N ILE A 21 -2.06 2.29 17.91
CA ILE A 21 -2.61 2.17 16.55
C ILE A 21 -2.97 3.52 15.91
N VAL A 22 -2.82 4.61 16.66
CA VAL A 22 -2.90 6.00 16.16
C VAL A 22 -1.51 6.41 15.65
N PRO A 23 -1.41 7.13 14.52
CA PRO A 23 -0.12 7.54 13.97
C PRO A 23 0.70 8.38 14.95
N GLY A 24 2.00 8.12 14.97
CA GLY A 24 2.97 8.86 15.77
C GLY A 24 4.34 8.89 15.09
N ILE A 25 5.39 9.25 15.85
CA ILE A 25 6.77 9.29 15.35
C ILE A 25 7.32 7.87 15.29
N GLY A 26 7.54 7.36 14.07
CA GLY A 26 8.06 6.03 13.81
C GLY A 26 9.59 5.93 13.85
N PRO A 27 10.13 4.70 13.71
CA PRO A 27 11.57 4.47 13.64
C PRO A 27 12.26 5.25 12.52
N TYR A 28 11.64 5.32 11.34
CA TYR A 28 12.17 6.08 10.21
C TYR A 28 12.25 7.58 10.52
N ASP A 29 11.21 8.17 11.13
CA ASP A 29 11.21 9.59 11.50
C ASP A 29 12.38 9.93 12.42
N LYS A 30 12.57 9.13 13.48
CA LYS A 30 13.69 9.32 14.42
C LYS A 30 15.04 9.21 13.73
N TYR A 31 15.17 8.24 12.83
CA TYR A 31 16.39 8.03 12.05
C TYR A 31 16.65 9.17 11.07
N ALA A 32 15.63 9.64 10.34
CA ALA A 32 15.74 10.76 9.40
C ALA A 32 16.06 12.07 10.13
N ILE A 33 15.46 12.31 11.30
CA ILE A 33 15.80 13.45 12.17
C ILE A 33 17.25 13.35 12.62
N MET A 34 17.68 12.18 13.10
CA MET A 34 19.08 11.97 13.48
C MET A 34 20.02 12.25 12.30
N TRP A 35 19.76 11.66 11.14
CA TRP A 35 20.62 11.82 9.97
C TRP A 35 20.69 13.27 9.49
N GLY A 36 19.56 13.97 9.46
CA GLY A 36 19.47 15.34 8.93
C GLY A 36 19.88 16.44 9.92
N TYR A 37 19.92 16.17 11.22
CA TYR A 37 20.12 17.22 12.25
C TYR A 37 21.22 16.91 13.27
N THR A 38 21.87 15.75 13.23
CA THR A 38 22.99 15.47 14.15
C THR A 38 24.22 16.26 13.72
N PRO A 39 24.80 17.11 14.59
CA PRO A 39 26.01 17.86 14.25
C PRO A 39 27.21 16.93 13.99
N ILE A 40 27.94 17.18 12.89
CA ILE A 40 29.17 16.47 12.56
C ILE A 40 30.36 17.33 13.03
N SER A 41 30.89 16.99 14.21
CA SER A 41 32.01 17.74 14.79
C SER A 41 33.24 17.70 13.89
N GLY A 42 33.85 18.85 13.65
CA GLY A 42 35.06 18.99 12.84
C GLY A 42 34.82 19.12 11.33
N ALA A 43 33.57 19.04 10.86
CA ALA A 43 33.24 19.47 9.50
C ALA A 43 33.01 20.98 9.46
N HIS A 44 33.67 21.66 8.52
CA HIS A 44 33.60 23.11 8.31
C HIS A 44 32.92 23.47 6.98
N SER A 45 32.51 22.47 6.20
CA SER A 45 31.75 22.63 4.96
C SER A 45 30.84 21.42 4.72
N SER A 46 29.84 21.57 3.85
CA SER A 46 28.92 20.49 3.47
C SER A 46 29.64 19.29 2.82
N ASP A 47 30.74 19.52 2.09
CA ASP A 47 31.50 18.44 1.46
C ASP A 47 32.24 17.59 2.49
N GLU A 48 32.71 18.19 3.59
CA GLU A 48 33.38 17.49 4.69
C GLU A 48 32.43 16.59 5.49
N GLU A 49 31.13 16.87 5.47
CA GLU A 49 30.10 16.05 6.12
C GLU A 49 29.78 14.75 5.36
N ARG A 50 30.00 14.73 4.04
CA ARG A 50 29.53 13.65 3.15
C ARG A 50 29.98 12.25 3.55
N PRO A 51 31.25 11.99 3.96
CA PRO A 51 31.66 10.64 4.36
C PRO A 51 30.89 10.12 5.57
N THR A 52 30.66 10.98 6.56
CA THR A 52 29.89 10.63 7.77
C THR A 52 28.40 10.41 7.43
N LEU A 53 27.82 11.29 6.60
CA LEU A 53 26.44 11.15 6.15
C LEU A 53 26.22 9.88 5.31
N ASP A 54 27.15 9.51 4.42
CA ASP A 54 27.09 8.24 3.68
C ASP A 54 27.16 7.05 4.64
N GLN A 55 28.08 7.08 5.61
CA GLN A 55 28.20 6.04 6.62
C GLN A 55 26.91 5.85 7.43
N TRP A 56 26.31 6.95 7.90
CA TRP A 56 25.02 6.88 8.62
C TRP A 56 23.91 6.37 7.71
N ALA A 57 23.87 6.82 6.46
CA ALA A 57 22.89 6.36 5.48
C ALA A 57 22.94 4.84 5.26
N ARG A 58 24.12 4.19 5.44
CA ARG A 58 24.27 2.74 5.24
C ARG A 58 23.57 1.87 6.27
N VAL A 59 23.07 2.42 7.37
CA VAL A 59 22.26 1.63 8.31
C VAL A 59 21.02 1.04 7.62
N GLN A 60 20.49 1.74 6.60
CA GLN A 60 19.38 1.25 5.78
C GLN A 60 19.69 -0.05 5.01
N ASP A 61 20.96 -0.38 4.80
CA ASP A 61 21.37 -1.61 4.11
C ASP A 61 20.96 -2.84 4.93
N THR A 62 21.02 -2.74 6.26
CA THR A 62 20.73 -3.83 7.19
C THR A 62 19.40 -3.68 7.93
N VAL A 63 18.88 -2.46 8.05
CA VAL A 63 17.63 -2.15 8.76
C VAL A 63 16.56 -1.71 7.76
N PRO A 64 15.63 -2.61 7.35
CA PRO A 64 14.69 -2.33 6.26
C PRO A 64 13.81 -1.10 6.47
N TRP A 65 13.35 -0.85 7.70
CA TRP A 65 12.49 0.29 8.02
C TRP A 65 13.22 1.65 8.08
N TYR A 66 14.54 1.68 7.86
CA TYR A 66 15.32 2.92 7.64
C TYR A 66 15.52 3.24 6.16
N ARG A 67 15.01 2.39 5.26
CA ARG A 67 15.07 2.64 3.82
C ARG A 67 14.09 3.74 3.45
N PHE A 68 14.63 4.73 2.74
CA PHE A 68 13.82 5.72 2.04
C PHE A 68 13.31 5.11 0.73
N SER A 69 12.11 5.54 0.31
CA SER A 69 11.66 5.36 -1.06
C SER A 69 10.97 6.63 -1.54
N ASP A 70 11.14 6.96 -2.81
CA ASP A 70 10.54 8.12 -3.48
C ASP A 70 9.19 7.80 -4.12
N ASN A 71 8.54 6.71 -3.70
CA ASN A 71 7.28 6.20 -4.27
C ASN A 71 7.36 6.06 -5.81
N ASN A 72 8.45 5.46 -6.30
CA ASN A 72 8.72 5.31 -7.73
C ASN A 72 7.59 4.62 -8.48
N GLU A 73 7.41 5.02 -9.74
CA GLU A 73 6.55 4.30 -10.66
C GLU A 73 7.05 2.85 -10.83
N GLY A 74 6.26 1.88 -10.37
CA GLY A 74 6.61 0.46 -10.42
C GLY A 74 7.22 -0.12 -9.14
N GLY A 75 7.50 0.71 -8.13
CA GLY A 75 7.83 0.22 -6.79
C GLY A 75 6.62 -0.42 -6.11
N TYR A 76 6.78 -1.62 -5.55
CA TYR A 76 5.82 -2.15 -4.59
C TYR A 76 6.28 -1.79 -3.16
N GLY A 77 5.31 -1.68 -2.25
CA GLY A 77 5.60 -1.45 -0.84
C GLY A 77 6.23 -0.09 -0.53
N THR A 78 5.98 0.90 -1.38
CA THR A 78 6.46 2.27 -1.21
C THR A 78 5.30 3.19 -1.52
N LEU A 79 4.15 2.94 -0.89
CA LEU A 79 2.91 3.63 -1.17
C LEU A 79 2.45 4.33 0.09
N ASN A 80 1.80 5.48 -0.10
CA ASN A 80 1.09 6.11 0.99
C ASN A 80 -0.06 5.21 1.44
N GLU A 81 -0.32 5.22 2.74
CA GLU A 81 -1.36 4.44 3.41
C GLU A 81 -1.21 2.92 3.25
N ALA A 82 0.01 2.41 3.04
CA ALA A 82 0.28 0.99 2.77
C ALA A 82 0.86 0.18 3.96
N VAL A 83 0.30 0.33 5.18
CA VAL A 83 0.74 -0.43 6.37
C VAL A 83 0.96 -1.92 6.07
N GLY A 84 2.15 -2.43 6.40
CA GLY A 84 2.51 -3.82 6.12
C GLY A 84 2.89 -4.07 4.66
N ASP A 85 3.40 -3.03 4.01
CA ASP A 85 3.97 -2.94 2.66
C ASP A 85 4.91 -4.10 2.25
N ALA A 86 5.54 -4.76 3.21
CA ALA A 86 6.35 -5.97 2.99
C ALA A 86 5.54 -7.15 2.42
N ASP A 87 4.24 -7.23 2.70
CA ASP A 87 3.32 -8.21 2.11
C ASP A 87 1.93 -7.58 1.92
N PRO A 88 1.70 -6.86 0.79
CA PRO A 88 0.44 -6.18 0.52
C PRO A 88 -0.77 -7.12 0.46
N VAL A 89 -0.56 -8.37 0.02
CA VAL A 89 -1.63 -9.38 -0.02
C VAL A 89 -2.12 -9.69 1.39
N LYS A 90 -1.17 -9.97 2.30
CA LYS A 90 -1.50 -10.26 3.69
C LYS A 90 -2.08 -9.05 4.43
N SER A 91 -1.48 -7.87 4.27
CA SER A 91 -1.93 -6.66 4.96
C SER A 91 -3.33 -6.23 4.50
N THR A 92 -3.59 -6.21 3.19
CA THR A 92 -4.93 -5.92 2.65
C THR A 92 -5.94 -6.99 3.07
N GLY A 93 -5.55 -8.27 3.17
CA GLY A 93 -6.43 -9.31 3.72
C GLY A 93 -6.87 -9.03 5.16
N LEU A 94 -5.97 -8.48 5.99
CA LEU A 94 -6.26 -8.07 7.37
C LEU A 94 -7.06 -6.76 7.42
N GLY A 95 -6.77 -5.80 6.55
CA GLY A 95 -7.53 -4.57 6.37
C GLY A 95 -8.98 -4.83 5.95
N PHE A 96 -9.20 -5.73 4.99
CA PHE A 96 -10.54 -6.15 4.58
C PHE A 96 -11.33 -6.82 5.70
N LYS A 97 -10.68 -7.58 6.60
CA LYS A 97 -11.35 -8.09 7.80
C LYS A 97 -11.81 -6.95 8.71
N ASN A 98 -11.00 -5.91 8.88
CA ASN A 98 -11.38 -4.73 9.64
C ASN A 98 -12.50 -3.93 8.97
N LEU A 99 -12.45 -3.71 7.65
CA LEU A 99 -13.52 -3.02 6.91
C LEU A 99 -14.85 -3.78 7.01
N ARG A 100 -14.83 -5.11 6.98
CA ARG A 100 -16.00 -5.96 7.25
C ARG A 100 -16.57 -5.78 8.65
N ARG A 101 -15.74 -5.50 9.66
CA ARG A 101 -16.21 -5.13 11.00
C ARG A 101 -16.80 -3.72 10.98
N VAL A 102 -16.08 -2.75 10.40
CA VAL A 102 -16.49 -1.33 10.33
C VAL A 102 -17.89 -1.17 9.79
N VAL A 103 -18.22 -1.78 8.64
CA VAL A 103 -19.54 -1.65 8.02
C VAL A 103 -20.71 -2.04 8.94
N THR A 104 -20.48 -2.90 9.94
CA THR A 104 -21.54 -3.35 10.87
C THR A 104 -21.95 -2.28 11.89
N TYR A 105 -21.08 -1.30 12.17
CA TYR A 105 -21.32 -0.29 13.19
C TYR A 105 -21.25 1.16 12.68
N ILE A 106 -21.11 1.37 11.36
CA ILE A 106 -21.14 2.72 10.76
C ILE A 106 -22.41 3.47 11.19
N SER A 107 -23.59 2.86 11.07
CA SER A 107 -24.86 3.55 11.39
C SER A 107 -24.92 4.01 12.84
N SER A 108 -24.42 3.21 13.80
CA SER A 108 -24.39 3.61 15.21
C SER A 108 -23.29 4.63 15.52
N ALA A 109 -22.16 4.58 14.81
CA ALA A 109 -21.03 5.48 15.03
C ALA A 109 -21.25 6.87 14.40
N ALA A 110 -22.02 6.92 13.32
CA ALA A 110 -22.14 8.08 12.44
C ALA A 110 -23.52 8.75 12.46
N THR A 111 -24.35 8.46 13.47
CA THR A 111 -25.65 9.13 13.62
C THR A 111 -25.82 9.68 15.03
N ARG A 112 -26.30 10.92 15.14
CA ARG A 112 -26.55 11.59 16.43
C ARG A 112 -27.90 12.30 16.42
N PRO A 113 -28.57 12.41 17.59
CA PRO A 113 -29.83 13.15 17.69
C PRO A 113 -29.65 14.63 17.29
N GLY A 114 -30.51 15.10 16.38
CA GLY A 114 -30.52 16.49 15.92
C GLY A 114 -29.56 16.79 14.75
N GLU A 115 -28.77 15.81 14.31
CA GLU A 115 -27.90 15.91 13.14
C GLU A 115 -28.53 15.21 11.93
N ASP A 116 -28.08 15.56 10.72
CA ASP A 116 -28.48 14.90 9.49
C ASP A 116 -27.67 13.60 9.24
N ASN A 117 -27.65 13.10 8.00
CA ASN A 117 -26.94 11.87 7.64
C ASN A 117 -25.60 12.13 6.93
N ASP A 118 -25.03 13.32 7.02
CA ASP A 118 -23.79 13.64 6.31
C ASP A 118 -22.60 12.84 6.85
N ASP A 119 -22.47 12.70 8.18
CA ASP A 119 -21.46 11.83 8.81
C ASP A 119 -21.63 10.36 8.39
N LEU A 120 -22.88 9.89 8.31
CA LEU A 120 -23.21 8.54 7.84
C LEU A 120 -22.75 8.33 6.39
N ARG A 121 -22.98 9.33 5.52
CA ARG A 121 -22.52 9.30 4.13
C ARG A 121 -20.99 9.31 4.09
N GLU A 122 -20.34 10.23 4.80
CA GLU A 122 -18.89 10.37 4.80
C GLU A 122 -18.20 9.08 5.26
N ILE A 123 -18.61 8.51 6.41
CA ILE A 123 -17.95 7.31 6.94
C ILE A 123 -18.16 6.10 6.02
N TYR A 124 -19.33 5.96 5.40
CA TYR A 124 -19.56 4.92 4.40
C TYR A 124 -18.69 5.12 3.14
N ASP A 125 -18.66 6.33 2.60
CA ASP A 125 -17.85 6.68 1.43
C ASP A 125 -16.35 6.47 1.70
N ARG A 126 -15.86 6.87 2.87
CA ARG A 126 -14.49 6.63 3.33
C ARG A 126 -14.19 5.14 3.47
N THR A 127 -15.14 4.34 3.95
CA THR A 127 -14.97 2.87 4.06
C THR A 127 -14.81 2.21 2.69
N VAL A 128 -15.64 2.59 1.71
CA VAL A 128 -15.51 2.09 0.33
C VAL A 128 -14.23 2.62 -0.33
N GLY A 129 -13.86 3.87 -0.06
CA GLY A 129 -12.60 4.47 -0.52
C GLY A 129 -11.38 3.73 0.02
N GLN A 130 -11.34 3.47 1.32
CA GLN A 130 -10.27 2.74 1.99
C GLN A 130 -10.13 1.31 1.44
N TRP A 131 -11.25 0.63 1.20
CA TRP A 131 -11.25 -0.67 0.53
C TRP A 131 -10.55 -0.61 -0.84
N ALA A 132 -10.83 0.43 -1.64
CA ALA A 132 -10.22 0.62 -2.95
C ALA A 132 -8.71 0.94 -2.84
N THR A 133 -8.32 1.75 -1.86
CA THR A 133 -6.91 2.07 -1.57
C THR A 133 -6.13 0.80 -1.24
N GLU A 134 -6.61 -0.01 -0.29
CA GLU A 134 -5.97 -1.27 0.11
C GLU A 134 -5.91 -2.30 -1.03
N ALA A 135 -6.97 -2.40 -1.84
CA ALA A 135 -6.97 -3.22 -3.06
C ALA A 135 -5.90 -2.75 -4.07
N GLY A 136 -5.72 -1.44 -4.18
CA GLY A 136 -4.69 -0.81 -5.02
C GLY A 136 -3.27 -1.20 -4.62
N HIS A 137 -2.99 -1.40 -3.33
CA HIS A 137 -1.68 -1.87 -2.85
C HIS A 137 -1.36 -3.28 -3.34
N VAL A 138 -2.35 -4.17 -3.41
CA VAL A 138 -2.12 -5.52 -3.95
C VAL A 138 -1.85 -5.46 -5.45
N ALA A 139 -2.51 -4.55 -6.16
CA ALA A 139 -2.32 -4.39 -7.61
C ALA A 139 -0.87 -3.99 -7.97
N THR A 140 -0.16 -3.25 -7.11
CA THR A 140 1.23 -2.85 -7.40
C THR A 140 2.25 -3.98 -7.32
N VAL A 141 1.89 -5.11 -6.71
CA VAL A 141 2.71 -6.34 -6.73
C VAL A 141 2.84 -6.87 -8.16
N VAL A 142 1.82 -6.69 -8.99
CA VAL A 142 1.79 -7.15 -10.38
C VAL A 142 2.62 -6.22 -11.26
N GLY A 143 3.67 -6.75 -11.90
CA GLY A 143 4.65 -5.96 -12.62
C GLY A 143 5.44 -5.00 -11.72
N GLY A 144 5.49 -5.28 -10.42
CA GLY A 144 6.19 -4.50 -9.41
C GLY A 144 7.61 -5.00 -9.15
N GLU A 145 8.43 -4.12 -8.61
CA GLU A 145 9.83 -4.38 -8.29
C GLU A 145 10.16 -3.94 -6.86
N SER A 146 11.07 -4.65 -6.20
CA SER A 146 11.64 -4.17 -4.94
C SER A 146 12.67 -3.10 -5.26
N VAL A 147 12.57 -1.96 -4.58
CA VAL A 147 13.49 -0.84 -4.75
C VAL A 147 14.37 -0.71 -3.52
N GLN A 148 15.69 -0.69 -3.72
CA GLN A 148 16.67 -0.30 -2.70
C GLN A 148 17.67 0.65 -3.32
N TYR A 149 17.56 1.95 -3.01
CA TYR A 149 18.53 2.93 -3.47
C TYR A 149 19.92 2.64 -2.92
N LYS A 150 20.89 2.81 -3.80
CA LYS A 150 22.31 2.52 -3.56
C LYS A 150 23.13 3.64 -4.17
N SER A 151 24.21 4.02 -3.49
CA SER A 151 25.21 4.92 -4.05
C SER A 151 25.90 4.28 -5.25
N GLY A 152 26.49 5.09 -6.14
CA GLY A 152 27.13 4.58 -7.35
C GLY A 152 28.31 3.62 -7.12
N SER A 153 28.88 3.61 -5.90
CA SER A 153 29.94 2.68 -5.50
C SER A 153 29.43 1.41 -4.82
N GLN A 154 28.13 1.34 -4.49
CA GLN A 154 27.52 0.15 -3.90
C GLN A 154 27.23 -0.93 -4.94
N PRO A 155 27.57 -2.20 -4.65
CA PRO A 155 27.27 -3.30 -5.57
C PRO A 155 25.78 -3.71 -5.55
N GLY A 156 25.37 -4.34 -6.64
CA GLY A 156 24.06 -4.96 -6.80
C GLY A 156 23.00 -4.00 -7.35
N ALA A 157 21.86 -4.57 -7.74
CA ALA A 157 20.79 -3.82 -8.37
C ALA A 157 20.05 -2.90 -7.37
N VAL A 158 19.52 -1.79 -7.89
CA VAL A 158 18.57 -0.92 -7.20
C VAL A 158 17.15 -1.44 -7.35
N TYR A 159 16.81 -1.96 -8.53
CA TYR A 159 15.51 -2.52 -8.88
C TYR A 159 15.65 -4.03 -9.01
N THR A 160 14.72 -4.78 -8.43
CA THR A 160 14.68 -6.24 -8.59
C THR A 160 13.24 -6.67 -8.81
N PRO A 161 12.93 -7.30 -9.95
CA PRO A 161 11.58 -7.78 -10.23
C PRO A 161 11.08 -8.75 -9.16
N LEU A 162 9.81 -8.60 -8.81
CA LEU A 162 9.15 -9.56 -7.93
C LEU A 162 9.07 -10.94 -8.56
N SER A 163 9.23 -11.98 -7.73
CA SER A 163 9.10 -13.38 -8.19
C SER A 163 7.73 -13.63 -8.83
N ARG A 164 7.69 -14.50 -9.85
CA ARG A 164 6.45 -14.93 -10.51
C ARG A 164 5.37 -15.38 -9.52
N ALA A 165 5.75 -16.17 -8.53
CA ALA A 165 4.84 -16.70 -7.53
C ALA A 165 4.12 -15.59 -6.72
N ARG A 166 4.84 -14.52 -6.34
CA ARG A 166 4.24 -13.39 -5.62
C ARG A 166 3.27 -12.60 -6.49
N GLN A 167 3.59 -12.42 -7.77
CA GLN A 167 2.69 -11.72 -8.69
C GLN A 167 1.40 -12.52 -8.95
N GLN A 168 1.51 -13.85 -9.10
CA GLN A 168 0.36 -14.75 -9.24
C GLN A 168 -0.51 -14.81 -7.98
N GLU A 169 0.10 -14.78 -6.80
CA GLU A 169 -0.62 -14.68 -5.53
C GLU A 169 -1.44 -13.38 -5.45
N ALA A 170 -0.86 -12.25 -5.86
CA ALA A 170 -1.57 -10.98 -5.92
C ALA A 170 -2.76 -11.02 -6.89
N MET A 171 -2.59 -11.56 -8.10
CA MET A 171 -3.68 -11.72 -9.07
C MET A 171 -4.81 -12.61 -8.52
N ARG A 172 -4.47 -13.74 -7.91
CA ARG A 172 -5.46 -14.61 -7.26
C ARG A 172 -6.22 -13.87 -6.16
N PHE A 173 -5.52 -13.14 -5.28
CA PHE A 173 -6.16 -12.36 -4.23
C PHE A 173 -7.14 -11.33 -4.79
N ILE A 174 -6.74 -10.59 -5.84
CA ILE A 174 -7.58 -9.59 -6.50
C ILE A 174 -8.84 -10.24 -7.09
N ASN A 175 -8.69 -11.36 -7.79
CA ASN A 175 -9.84 -12.06 -8.37
C ASN A 175 -10.83 -12.56 -7.30
N GLU A 176 -10.31 -13.11 -6.20
CA GLU A 176 -11.13 -13.69 -5.13
C GLU A 176 -11.78 -12.63 -4.22
N ASN A 177 -11.13 -11.49 -3.99
CA ASN A 177 -11.53 -10.52 -2.96
C ASN A 177 -11.94 -9.15 -3.50
N VAL A 178 -11.53 -8.81 -4.73
CA VAL A 178 -11.77 -7.49 -5.33
C VAL A 178 -12.78 -7.57 -6.47
N PHE A 179 -12.59 -8.49 -7.43
CA PHE A 179 -13.49 -8.59 -8.59
C PHE A 179 -14.74 -9.43 -8.34
N GLN A 180 -14.75 -10.28 -7.31
CA GLN A 180 -16.00 -10.77 -6.76
C GLN A 180 -16.82 -9.63 -6.13
N THR A 181 -18.14 -9.71 -6.24
CA THR A 181 -19.04 -8.72 -5.64
C THR A 181 -18.82 -8.66 -4.12
N PRO A 182 -18.36 -7.51 -3.56
CA PRO A 182 -18.12 -7.37 -2.13
C PRO A 182 -19.46 -7.12 -1.40
N SER A 183 -20.23 -8.18 -1.17
CA SER A 183 -21.60 -8.11 -0.63
C SER A 183 -21.70 -7.37 0.71
N TYR A 184 -20.65 -7.40 1.53
CA TYR A 184 -20.59 -6.68 2.81
C TYR A 184 -20.53 -5.15 2.65
N LEU A 185 -20.12 -4.63 1.49
CA LEU A 185 -20.18 -3.19 1.19
C LEU A 185 -21.57 -2.76 0.70
N ILE A 186 -22.44 -3.69 0.30
CA ILE A 186 -23.81 -3.41 -0.12
C ILE A 186 -24.68 -3.28 1.14
N GLN A 187 -24.99 -2.05 1.52
CA GLN A 187 -25.68 -1.71 2.76
C GLN A 187 -27.01 -1.00 2.51
N PRO A 188 -28.11 -1.70 2.13
CA PRO A 188 -29.38 -1.07 1.79
C PRO A 188 -29.97 -0.18 2.90
N ALA A 189 -29.71 -0.50 4.16
CA ALA A 189 -30.13 0.32 5.30
C ALA A 189 -29.42 1.68 5.34
N ILE A 190 -28.13 1.72 4.97
CA ILE A 190 -27.36 2.96 4.83
C ILE A 190 -27.82 3.71 3.58
N ALA A 191 -27.93 3.02 2.42
CA ALA A 191 -28.34 3.63 1.15
C ALA A 191 -29.63 4.46 1.29
N ARG A 192 -30.67 3.85 1.89
CA ARG A 192 -31.99 4.48 2.09
C ARG A 192 -31.95 5.76 2.94
N ARG A 193 -30.86 6.02 3.66
CA ARG A 193 -30.67 7.22 4.48
C ARG A 193 -29.85 8.31 3.77
N ILE A 194 -29.01 7.95 2.81
CA ILE A 194 -28.00 8.87 2.25
C ILE A 194 -28.16 9.17 0.76
N GLU A 195 -28.85 8.32 -0.02
CA GLU A 195 -28.97 8.49 -1.48
C GLU A 195 -30.20 7.79 -2.08
N ALA A 196 -30.70 8.31 -3.21
CA ALA A 196 -31.77 7.67 -3.99
C ALA A 196 -31.26 6.50 -4.87
N GLY A 197 -29.97 6.51 -5.19
CA GLY A 197 -29.25 5.51 -5.98
C GLY A 197 -27.77 5.93 -6.09
N GLY A 198 -26.88 4.97 -6.27
CA GLY A 198 -25.43 5.24 -6.35
C GLY A 198 -24.55 4.19 -5.68
N MET A 199 -25.08 3.44 -4.71
CA MET A 199 -24.34 2.42 -3.96
C MET A 199 -23.56 1.44 -4.83
N ILE A 200 -24.25 0.84 -5.80
CA ILE A 200 -23.62 -0.14 -6.68
C ILE A 200 -22.57 0.54 -7.57
N THR A 201 -22.90 1.69 -8.16
CA THR A 201 -21.96 2.47 -8.98
C THR A 201 -20.70 2.85 -8.21
N ARG A 202 -20.81 3.24 -6.95
CA ARG A 202 -19.68 3.56 -6.07
C ARG A 202 -18.72 2.37 -5.91
N ILE A 203 -19.28 1.18 -5.66
CA ILE A 203 -18.52 -0.07 -5.52
C ILE A 203 -17.89 -0.47 -6.86
N THR A 204 -18.65 -0.41 -7.96
CA THR A 204 -18.15 -0.71 -9.30
C THR A 204 -17.03 0.26 -9.71
N ASN A 205 -17.14 1.55 -9.38
CA ASN A 205 -16.08 2.52 -9.62
C ASN A 205 -14.82 2.19 -8.81
N ALA A 206 -14.97 1.73 -7.56
CA ALA A 206 -13.84 1.28 -6.74
C ALA A 206 -13.14 0.05 -7.37
N GLN A 207 -13.89 -0.95 -7.82
CA GLN A 207 -13.35 -2.10 -8.57
C GLN A 207 -12.68 -1.67 -9.88
N GLY A 208 -13.31 -0.74 -10.61
CA GLY A 208 -12.80 -0.20 -11.86
C GLY A 208 -11.46 0.51 -11.70
N ARG A 209 -11.22 1.20 -10.57
CA ARG A 209 -9.90 1.79 -10.27
C ARG A 209 -8.80 0.73 -10.17
N VAL A 210 -9.09 -0.43 -9.57
CA VAL A 210 -8.13 -1.54 -9.47
C VAL A 210 -7.85 -2.14 -10.84
N LEU A 211 -8.90 -2.34 -11.65
CA LEU A 211 -8.76 -2.84 -13.02
C LEU A 211 -7.92 -1.88 -13.88
N THR A 212 -8.22 -0.58 -13.87
CA THR A 212 -7.44 0.42 -14.60
C THR A 212 -5.98 0.48 -14.12
N SER A 213 -5.74 0.26 -12.83
CA SER A 213 -4.37 0.15 -12.29
C SER A 213 -3.62 -1.04 -12.88
N LEU A 214 -4.27 -2.21 -12.99
CA LEU A 214 -3.69 -3.43 -13.60
C LEU A 214 -3.39 -3.25 -15.08
N LEU A 215 -4.27 -2.56 -15.80
CA LEU A 215 -4.15 -2.32 -17.24
C LEU A 215 -3.35 -1.07 -17.59
N ASN A 216 -2.66 -0.45 -16.63
CA ASN A 216 -1.85 0.73 -16.86
C ASN A 216 -0.64 0.41 -17.77
N ASP A 217 -0.45 1.19 -18.84
CA ASP A 217 0.61 1.00 -19.84
C ASP A 217 2.01 0.85 -19.24
N GLY A 218 2.36 1.65 -18.22
CA GLY A 218 3.65 1.55 -17.54
C GLY A 218 3.86 0.18 -16.89
N ARG A 219 2.81 -0.40 -16.30
CA ARG A 219 2.85 -1.76 -15.75
C ARG A 219 2.97 -2.82 -16.84
N LEU A 220 2.20 -2.69 -17.91
CA LEU A 220 2.25 -3.65 -19.02
C LEU A 220 3.63 -3.67 -19.67
N ASN A 221 4.24 -2.49 -19.86
CA ASN A 221 5.61 -2.35 -20.37
C ASN A 221 6.64 -2.97 -19.42
N ARG A 222 6.53 -2.75 -18.10
CA ARG A 222 7.40 -3.42 -17.12
C ARG A 222 7.31 -4.94 -17.16
N LEU A 223 6.12 -5.51 -17.33
CA LEU A 223 5.96 -6.96 -17.47
C LEU A 223 6.70 -7.50 -18.73
N ILE A 224 6.63 -6.76 -19.84
CA ILE A 224 7.36 -7.09 -21.08
C ILE A 224 8.88 -6.98 -20.86
N GLU A 225 9.33 -5.88 -20.25
CA GLU A 225 10.76 -5.63 -20.00
C GLU A 225 11.35 -6.67 -19.04
N ASN A 226 10.65 -6.97 -17.95
CA ASN A 226 11.05 -7.98 -16.99
C ASN A 226 11.17 -9.39 -17.62
N GLU A 227 10.24 -9.74 -18.52
CA GLU A 227 10.33 -10.98 -19.28
C GLU A 227 11.52 -10.99 -20.26
N ALA A 228 11.77 -9.87 -20.94
CA ALA A 228 12.86 -9.74 -21.90
C ALA A 228 14.25 -9.78 -21.26
N LEU A 229 14.39 -9.20 -20.05
CA LEU A 229 15.64 -9.11 -19.30
C LEU A 229 15.89 -10.32 -18.39
N ALA A 230 14.89 -11.19 -18.17
CA ALA A 230 15.05 -12.37 -17.32
C ALA A 230 16.10 -13.34 -17.88
N SER A 231 17.00 -13.81 -17.01
CA SER A 231 17.97 -14.86 -17.38
C SER A 231 17.29 -16.17 -17.81
N ASN A 232 16.10 -16.43 -17.27
CA ASN A 232 15.22 -17.51 -17.69
C ASN A 232 13.78 -16.99 -17.73
N ARG A 233 13.18 -17.02 -18.93
CA ARG A 233 11.82 -16.49 -19.15
C ARG A 233 10.74 -17.19 -18.32
N VAL A 234 10.96 -18.44 -17.93
CA VAL A 234 9.98 -19.19 -17.11
C VAL A 234 9.82 -18.58 -15.71
N ASP A 235 10.86 -17.92 -15.21
CA ASP A 235 10.89 -17.34 -13.87
C ASP A 235 10.23 -15.95 -13.82
N ALA A 236 10.01 -15.32 -14.98
CA ALA A 236 9.31 -14.06 -15.11
C ALA A 236 7.78 -14.26 -15.15
N TYR A 237 7.04 -13.33 -14.54
CA TYR A 237 5.61 -13.23 -14.75
C TYR A 237 5.37 -12.37 -16.00
N SER A 238 4.98 -13.02 -17.10
CA SER A 238 4.77 -12.34 -18.37
C SER A 238 3.46 -11.57 -18.42
N LEU A 239 3.38 -10.59 -19.32
CA LEU A 239 2.13 -9.90 -19.64
C LEU A 239 1.03 -10.90 -20.05
N ALA A 240 1.38 -11.90 -20.87
CA ALA A 240 0.45 -12.93 -21.29
C ALA A 240 -0.11 -13.76 -20.11
N SER A 241 0.74 -14.05 -19.11
CA SER A 241 0.30 -14.74 -17.89
C SER A 241 -0.66 -13.85 -17.08
N MET A 242 -0.31 -12.57 -16.88
CA MET A 242 -1.16 -11.62 -16.18
C MET A 242 -2.54 -11.47 -16.82
N LEU A 243 -2.60 -11.32 -18.15
CA LEU A 243 -3.86 -11.22 -18.90
C LEU A 243 -4.67 -12.52 -18.92
N SER A 244 -4.02 -13.68 -18.75
CA SER A 244 -4.72 -14.96 -18.64
C SER A 244 -5.28 -15.19 -17.23
N ASP A 245 -4.60 -14.65 -16.22
CA ASP A 245 -5.04 -14.73 -14.83
C ASP A 245 -6.12 -13.70 -14.50
N LEU A 246 -6.21 -12.58 -15.24
CA LEU A 246 -7.22 -11.52 -15.10
C LEU A 246 -8.60 -11.94 -15.64
#